data_AF-A0A6N4XNN5-F1
#
_entry.id   AF-A0A6N4XNN5-F1
#
_cell.length_a   1.000
_cell.length_b   1.000
_cell.length_c   1.000
_cell.angle_alpha   90.00
_cell.angle_beta   90.00
_cell.angle_gamma   90.00
#
_symmetry.space_group_name_H-M   'P 1'
#
loop_
_entity.id
_entity.type
_entity.pdbx_description
1 polymer ?
#
loop_
_entity_poly.entity_id
_entity_poly.type
_entity_poly.pdbx_seq_one_letter_code
_entity_poly.pdbx_strand_id
1 'polypeptide(L)'
;MKTENAEISFSKKSFYDAIHFNMSEKPYAEAASNTVSLHTIPIPLHDSYSLKIKPNRKLRDEEKDKVVMELDYGSDKNVIKGKWNNGWVEGQFNRLGIVKLIIDNSLPSVSPNWKDGSLVNASSLRLKGETAVGDIVSFRAELDGKWLRFTRVKNDFIYVFDEKCPKGSGLRTLKVMTTNTAGNTNTQTFTFQR
;
A
#
# COMPACT_ATOMS: atom_id res chain seq x y z
N MET A 1 -17.15 10.53 17.41
CA MET A 1 -18.49 10.15 16.89
C MET A 1 -18.50 8.66 16.61
N LYS A 2 -19.66 8.00 16.71
CA LYS A 2 -19.73 6.53 16.64
C LYS A 2 -20.95 6.09 15.83
N THR A 3 -20.80 4.96 15.19
CA THR A 3 -21.87 4.09 14.69
C THR A 3 -21.77 2.75 15.43
N GLU A 4 -22.46 1.70 14.97
CA GLU A 4 -22.42 0.40 15.63
C GLU A 4 -21.02 -0.24 15.63
N ASN A 5 -20.32 -0.15 14.50
CA ASN A 5 -19.04 -0.82 14.25
C ASN A 5 -17.92 0.14 13.81
N ALA A 6 -18.10 1.46 13.97
CA ALA A 6 -17.07 2.44 13.70
C ALA A 6 -17.02 3.58 14.73
N GLU A 7 -15.81 4.04 15.02
CA GLU A 7 -15.55 5.20 15.88
C GLU A 7 -14.54 6.11 15.22
N ILE A 8 -14.89 7.40 15.08
CA ILE A 8 -14.02 8.43 14.53
C ILE A 8 -13.76 9.53 15.56
N SER A 9 -12.51 10.00 15.60
CA SER A 9 -12.06 11.07 16.47
C SER A 9 -11.23 12.08 15.69
N PHE A 10 -11.65 13.35 15.75
CA PHE A 10 -10.95 14.49 15.18
C PHE A 10 -10.27 15.29 16.27
N SER A 11 -9.17 15.96 15.93
CA SER A 11 -8.58 16.96 16.80
C SER A 11 -9.40 18.26 16.77
N LYS A 12 -9.19 19.14 17.76
CA LYS A 12 -9.83 20.47 17.78
C LYS A 12 -9.42 21.35 16.59
N LYS A 13 -8.37 20.99 15.85
CA LYS A 13 -7.81 21.75 14.73
C LYS A 13 -8.09 21.11 13.37
N SER A 14 -8.82 19.99 13.31
CA SER A 14 -9.00 19.24 12.06
C SER A 14 -9.77 19.99 10.99
N PHE A 15 -10.73 20.83 11.38
CA PHE A 15 -11.61 21.55 10.47
C PHE A 15 -11.31 23.05 10.51
N TYR A 16 -11.37 23.68 9.33
CA TYR A 16 -11.19 25.13 9.16
C TYR A 16 -12.42 25.95 9.56
N ASP A 17 -13.59 25.31 9.60
CA ASP A 17 -14.86 25.93 9.99
C ASP A 17 -15.78 24.88 10.66
N ALA A 18 -16.90 25.34 11.23
CA ALA A 18 -17.94 24.48 11.75
C ALA A 18 -18.59 23.67 10.61
N ILE A 19 -18.63 22.35 10.77
CA ILE A 19 -19.27 21.47 9.79
C ILE A 19 -20.34 20.60 10.44
N HIS A 20 -21.41 20.34 9.68
CA HIS A 20 -22.37 19.31 10.04
C HIS A 20 -21.87 17.95 9.54
N PHE A 21 -20.89 17.39 10.26
CA PHE A 21 -20.29 16.11 9.91
C PHE A 21 -21.32 14.98 10.00
N ASN A 22 -21.30 14.08 9.02
CA ASN A 22 -22.19 12.94 8.94
C ASN A 22 -21.40 11.66 8.73
N MET A 23 -21.81 10.60 9.42
CA MET A 23 -21.21 9.27 9.32
C MET A 23 -22.31 8.22 9.21
N SER A 24 -22.14 7.27 8.30
CA SER A 24 -23.08 6.16 8.12
C SER A 24 -22.37 4.86 7.79
N GLU A 25 -22.95 3.74 8.20
CA GLU A 25 -22.50 2.41 7.82
C GLU A 25 -23.42 1.78 6.78
N LYS A 26 -22.84 1.04 5.84
CA LYS A 26 -23.58 0.19 4.91
C LYS A 26 -22.97 -1.21 4.88
N PRO A 27 -23.79 -2.28 4.97
CA PRO A 27 -23.32 -3.64 4.77
C PRO A 27 -22.57 -3.78 3.43
N TYR A 28 -21.45 -4.48 3.46
CA TYR A 28 -20.69 -4.81 2.27
C TYR A 28 -20.13 -6.22 2.43
N ALA A 29 -20.64 -7.15 1.61
CA ALA A 29 -20.41 -8.58 1.79
C ALA A 29 -18.99 -9.03 1.43
N GLU A 30 -18.31 -8.30 0.54
CA GLU A 30 -17.01 -8.71 -0.02
C GLU A 30 -15.80 -8.25 0.82
N ALA A 31 -16.01 -7.37 1.80
CA ALA A 31 -14.94 -6.91 2.69
C ALA A 31 -15.08 -7.52 4.10
N ALA A 32 -14.04 -7.35 4.93
CA ALA A 32 -14.04 -7.85 6.29
C ALA A 32 -14.92 -7.02 7.25
N SER A 33 -15.38 -5.83 6.81
CA SER A 33 -16.27 -4.95 7.56
C SER A 33 -17.35 -4.34 6.65
N ASN A 34 -18.35 -3.74 7.29
CA ASN A 34 -19.19 -2.72 6.67
C ASN A 34 -18.34 -1.59 6.07
N THR A 35 -18.90 -0.92 5.08
CA THR A 35 -18.35 0.35 4.59
C THR A 35 -18.79 1.47 5.52
N VAL A 36 -17.85 2.32 5.92
CA VAL A 36 -18.07 3.50 6.76
C VAL A 36 -17.92 4.73 5.87
N SER A 37 -19.02 5.41 5.58
CA SER A 37 -19.01 6.66 4.81
C SER A 37 -18.78 7.83 5.76
N LEU A 38 -17.67 8.54 5.58
CA LEU A 38 -17.23 9.66 6.41
C LEU A 38 -17.47 10.97 5.66
N HIS A 39 -18.71 11.43 5.63
CA HIS A 39 -19.15 12.63 4.91
C HIS A 39 -18.94 12.53 3.38
N THR A 40 -19.92 12.98 2.59
CA THR A 40 -19.91 12.78 1.13
C THR A 40 -19.36 13.97 0.35
N ILE A 41 -19.33 15.15 0.96
CA ILE A 41 -18.78 16.36 0.34
C ILE A 41 -17.27 16.42 0.67
N PRO A 42 -16.41 16.69 -0.33
CA PRO A 42 -14.98 16.80 -0.08
C PRO A 42 -14.67 18.04 0.77
N ILE A 43 -14.38 17.81 2.05
CA ILE A 43 -13.95 18.85 2.99
C ILE A 43 -12.47 18.63 3.31
N PRO A 44 -11.59 19.63 3.08
CA PRO A 44 -10.19 19.50 3.43
C PRO A 44 -10.02 19.48 4.95
N LEU A 45 -9.18 18.55 5.42
CA LEU A 45 -8.76 18.48 6.81
C LEU A 45 -7.37 19.10 6.96
N HIS A 46 -7.15 19.79 8.08
CA HIS A 46 -5.85 20.35 8.42
C HIS A 46 -4.88 19.29 8.93
N ASP A 47 -5.36 18.35 9.75
CA ASP A 47 -4.57 17.26 10.34
C ASP A 47 -5.23 15.88 10.11
N SER A 48 -4.62 14.82 10.65
CA SER A 48 -5.17 13.47 10.60
C SER A 48 -6.20 13.22 11.71
N TYR A 49 -7.18 12.38 11.41
CA TYR A 49 -8.14 11.83 12.37
C TYR A 49 -7.83 10.36 12.67
N SER A 50 -8.26 9.88 13.83
CA SER A 50 -8.25 8.45 14.14
C SER A 50 -9.59 7.83 13.78
N LEU A 51 -9.55 6.65 13.17
CA LEU A 51 -10.70 5.84 12.84
C LEU A 51 -10.48 4.42 13.35
N LYS A 52 -11.49 3.88 14.02
CA LYS A 52 -11.57 2.49 14.44
C LYS A 52 -12.73 1.83 13.73
N ILE A 53 -12.50 0.65 13.16
CA ILE A 53 -13.55 -0.17 12.55
C ILE A 53 -13.50 -1.57 13.16
N LYS A 54 -14.67 -2.11 13.49
CA LYS A 54 -14.83 -3.49 13.92
C LYS A 54 -15.18 -4.36 12.71
N PRO A 55 -14.53 -5.52 12.51
CA PRO A 55 -14.94 -6.46 11.47
C PRO A 55 -16.34 -7.02 11.73
N ASN A 56 -17.04 -7.43 10.67
CA ASN A 56 -18.40 -7.97 10.75
C ASN A 56 -18.46 -9.38 11.34
N ARG A 57 -17.31 -10.05 11.45
CA ARG A 57 -17.15 -11.37 12.04
C ARG A 57 -15.84 -11.47 12.81
N LYS A 58 -15.73 -12.51 13.63
CA LYS A 58 -14.43 -12.87 14.22
C LYS A 58 -13.47 -13.32 13.11
N LEU A 59 -12.30 -12.70 13.06
CA LEU A 59 -11.20 -13.07 12.16
C LEU A 59 -10.21 -13.99 12.88
N ARG A 60 -9.67 -14.97 12.14
CA ARG A 60 -8.54 -15.79 12.60
C ARG A 60 -7.26 -14.94 12.62
N ASP A 61 -6.26 -15.32 13.41
CA ASP A 61 -5.05 -14.51 13.55
C ASP A 61 -4.29 -14.36 12.22
N GLU A 62 -4.25 -15.41 11.40
CA GLU A 62 -3.74 -15.36 10.01
C GLU A 62 -4.43 -14.28 9.16
N GLU A 63 -5.75 -14.11 9.32
CA GLU A 63 -6.52 -13.11 8.58
C GLU A 63 -6.25 -11.71 9.12
N LYS A 64 -6.14 -11.55 10.45
CA LYS A 64 -5.83 -10.27 11.10
C LYS A 64 -4.51 -9.70 10.62
N ASP A 65 -3.52 -10.57 10.44
CA ASP A 65 -2.20 -10.21 9.91
C ASP A 65 -2.23 -9.74 8.46
N LYS A 66 -3.35 -9.93 7.76
CA LYS A 66 -3.56 -9.53 6.35
C LYS A 66 -4.61 -8.43 6.20
N VAL A 67 -5.18 -7.95 7.29
CA VAL A 67 -6.13 -6.83 7.25
C VAL A 67 -5.40 -5.51 6.97
N VAL A 68 -6.01 -4.72 6.09
CA VAL A 68 -5.69 -3.32 5.80
C VAL A 68 -6.95 -2.47 5.85
N MET A 69 -6.80 -1.17 6.09
CA MET A 69 -7.88 -0.19 5.97
C MET A 69 -7.74 0.52 4.62
N GLU A 70 -8.74 0.41 3.76
CA GLU A 70 -8.82 1.14 2.49
C GLU A 70 -9.78 2.32 2.66
N LEU A 71 -9.26 3.54 2.49
CA LEU A 71 -10.04 4.76 2.30
C LEU A 71 -10.12 5.05 0.79
N ASP A 72 -11.33 5.10 0.26
CA ASP A 72 -11.65 5.63 -1.06
C ASP A 72 -12.16 7.06 -0.92
N TYR A 73 -11.43 8.03 -1.49
CA TYR A 73 -11.78 9.45 -1.46
C TYR A 73 -12.15 9.98 -2.86
N GLY A 74 -12.58 9.09 -3.76
CA GLY A 74 -13.13 9.39 -5.08
C GLY A 74 -12.07 9.49 -6.18
N SER A 75 -11.07 10.38 -6.01
CA SER A 75 -10.01 10.56 -7.02
C SER A 75 -8.94 9.45 -6.99
N ASP A 76 -8.77 8.84 -5.82
CA ASP A 76 -7.75 7.83 -5.55
C ASP A 76 -8.07 7.13 -4.21
N LYS A 77 -7.27 6.15 -3.84
CA LYS A 77 -7.40 5.36 -2.62
C LYS A 77 -6.17 5.50 -1.75
N ASN A 78 -6.37 5.46 -0.44
CA ASN A 78 -5.30 5.37 0.54
C ASN A 78 -5.49 4.09 1.36
N VAL A 79 -4.48 3.24 1.35
CA VAL A 79 -4.50 1.98 2.09
C VAL A 79 -3.42 2.00 3.16
N ILE A 80 -3.81 1.72 4.40
CA ILE A 80 -2.89 1.65 5.53
C ILE A 80 -2.97 0.31 6.22
N LYS A 81 -1.86 -0.09 6.84
CA LYS A 81 -1.85 -1.22 7.78
C LYS A 81 -2.49 -0.77 9.10
N GLY A 82 -3.71 -1.22 9.35
CA GLY A 82 -4.40 -0.94 10.60
C GLY A 82 -3.75 -1.65 11.78
N LYS A 83 -3.84 -1.06 12.98
CA LYS A 83 -3.36 -1.64 14.23
C LYS A 83 -4.53 -2.30 14.96
N TRP A 84 -4.33 -3.54 15.38
CA TRP A 84 -5.32 -4.26 16.16
C TRP A 84 -5.31 -3.81 17.62
N ASN A 85 -6.49 -3.52 18.17
CA ASN A 85 -6.68 -3.23 19.58
C ASN A 85 -8.06 -3.75 20.03
N ASN A 86 -8.10 -4.75 20.91
CA ASN A 86 -9.33 -5.30 21.49
C ASN A 86 -10.43 -5.62 20.46
N GLY A 87 -10.06 -6.21 19.32
CA GLY A 87 -10.99 -6.59 18.25
C GLY A 87 -11.36 -5.45 17.29
N TRP A 88 -10.84 -4.25 17.50
CA TRP A 88 -10.93 -3.12 16.58
C TRP A 88 -9.66 -3.00 15.74
N VAL A 89 -9.82 -2.49 14.52
CA VAL A 89 -8.72 -2.08 13.66
C VAL A 89 -8.67 -0.56 13.65
N GLU A 90 -7.56 0.01 14.12
CA GLU A 90 -7.33 1.44 14.23
C GLU A 90 -6.36 1.94 13.16
N GLY A 91 -6.68 3.10 12.58
CA GLY A 91 -5.85 3.76 11.58
C GLY A 91 -6.05 5.26 11.57
N GLN A 92 -5.18 5.96 10.84
CA GLN A 92 -5.24 7.41 10.69
C GLN A 92 -5.27 7.83 9.23
N PHE A 93 -6.14 8.79 8.93
CA PHE A 93 -6.28 9.38 7.60
C PHE A 93 -6.40 10.90 7.72
N ASN A 94 -6.15 11.61 6.63
CA ASN A 94 -6.27 13.08 6.52
C ASN A 94 -7.19 13.50 5.35
N ARG A 95 -8.02 12.56 4.91
CA ARG A 95 -9.02 12.72 3.85
C ARG A 95 -10.30 12.03 4.29
N LEU A 96 -11.43 12.63 3.93
CA LEU A 96 -12.76 12.07 4.13
C LEU A 96 -13.16 11.24 2.90
N GLY A 97 -14.09 10.30 3.09
CA GLY A 97 -14.46 9.34 2.06
C GLY A 97 -15.07 8.07 2.63
N ILE A 98 -14.97 6.97 1.89
CA ILE A 98 -15.53 5.67 2.27
C ILE A 98 -14.39 4.78 2.77
N VAL A 99 -14.50 4.27 3.99
CA VAL A 99 -13.49 3.39 4.59
C VAL A 99 -14.03 1.99 4.81
N LYS A 100 -13.21 0.97 4.54
CA LYS A 100 -13.52 -0.44 4.83
C LYS A 100 -12.28 -1.24 5.19
N LEU A 101 -12.48 -2.38 5.87
CA LEU A 101 -11.43 -3.35 6.16
C LEU A 101 -11.34 -4.41 5.06
N ILE A 102 -10.17 -4.59 4.45
CA ILE A 102 -9.92 -5.61 3.42
C ILE A 102 -8.93 -6.63 3.97
N ILE A 103 -9.17 -7.92 3.74
CA ILE A 103 -8.17 -8.98 3.95
C ILE A 103 -7.44 -9.15 2.62
N ASP A 104 -6.17 -8.73 2.55
CA ASP A 104 -5.36 -8.81 1.33
C ASP A 104 -4.29 -9.90 1.45
N ASN A 105 -4.45 -10.96 0.66
CA ASN A 105 -3.50 -12.07 0.52
C ASN A 105 -2.67 -12.00 -0.78
N SER A 106 -2.86 -10.96 -1.59
CA SER A 106 -2.17 -10.83 -2.88
C SER A 106 -0.68 -10.52 -2.68
N LEU A 107 0.17 -11.13 -3.50
CA LEU A 107 1.59 -10.81 -3.53
C LEU A 107 1.84 -9.55 -4.34
N PRO A 108 2.73 -8.64 -3.89
CA PRO A 108 3.24 -7.58 -4.77
C PRO A 108 4.10 -8.20 -5.89
N SER A 109 4.24 -7.49 -7.00
CA SER A 109 5.13 -7.89 -8.08
C SER A 109 5.85 -6.69 -8.69
N VAL A 110 6.93 -6.98 -9.40
CA VAL A 110 7.59 -6.04 -10.28
C VAL A 110 7.79 -6.66 -11.66
N SER A 111 7.70 -5.81 -12.69
CA SER A 111 7.85 -6.20 -14.09
C SER A 111 8.99 -5.40 -14.75
N PRO A 112 10.01 -6.06 -15.32
CA PRO A 112 11.12 -5.40 -15.99
C PRO A 112 10.70 -4.81 -17.34
N ASN A 113 11.39 -3.75 -17.76
CA ASN A 113 11.29 -3.23 -19.14
C ASN A 113 12.23 -3.94 -20.12
N TRP A 114 12.84 -5.06 -19.71
CA TRP A 114 13.70 -5.91 -20.53
C TRP A 114 13.20 -7.36 -20.52
N LYS A 115 13.62 -8.15 -21.52
CA LYS A 115 13.39 -9.60 -21.54
C LYS A 115 14.47 -10.32 -20.76
N ASP A 116 14.12 -11.41 -20.09
CA ASP A 116 15.09 -12.19 -19.32
C ASP A 116 16.28 -12.64 -20.20
N GLY A 117 17.50 -12.45 -19.70
CA GLY A 117 18.76 -12.77 -20.39
C GLY A 117 19.14 -11.83 -21.53
N SER A 118 18.32 -10.83 -21.88
CA SER A 118 18.59 -9.94 -23.00
C SER A 118 19.67 -8.88 -22.71
N LEU A 119 20.32 -8.38 -23.76
CA LEU A 119 21.26 -7.27 -23.67
C LEU A 119 20.53 -5.95 -23.35
N VAL A 120 20.92 -5.30 -22.26
CA VAL A 120 20.38 -4.01 -21.84
C VAL A 120 21.36 -2.89 -22.21
N ASN A 121 21.10 -2.23 -23.33
CA ASN A 121 21.90 -1.09 -23.81
C ASN A 121 21.44 0.28 -23.25
N ALA A 122 20.40 0.30 -22.42
CA ALA A 122 19.90 1.51 -21.78
C ALA A 122 20.87 2.07 -20.71
N SER A 123 20.59 3.29 -20.23
CA SER A 123 21.31 3.91 -19.11
C SER A 123 20.84 3.45 -17.73
N SER A 124 19.71 2.74 -17.65
CA SER A 124 19.12 2.27 -16.39
C SER A 124 18.33 0.98 -16.55
N LEU A 125 18.14 0.28 -15.44
CA LEU A 125 17.10 -0.73 -15.26
C LEU A 125 15.84 -0.06 -14.73
N ARG A 126 14.68 -0.45 -15.27
CA ARG A 126 13.38 -0.03 -14.75
C ARG A 126 12.50 -1.25 -14.45
N LEU A 127 11.99 -1.29 -13.23
CA LEU A 127 11.04 -2.27 -12.74
C LEU A 127 9.75 -1.56 -12.36
N LYS A 128 8.64 -1.89 -13.01
CA LYS A 128 7.32 -1.36 -12.68
C LYS A 128 6.69 -2.21 -11.58
N GLY A 129 6.44 -1.61 -10.42
CA GLY A 129 5.80 -2.25 -9.28
C GLY A 129 4.27 -2.28 -9.39
N GLU A 130 3.69 -3.39 -8.94
CA GLU A 130 2.24 -3.64 -8.99
C GLU A 130 1.77 -4.33 -7.70
N THR A 131 0.57 -3.94 -7.25
CA THR A 131 -0.15 -4.47 -6.07
C THR A 131 -1.64 -4.52 -6.41
N ALA A 132 -2.37 -5.52 -5.88
CA ALA A 132 -3.82 -5.55 -6.03
C ALA A 132 -4.52 -4.59 -5.05
N VAL A 133 -3.97 -4.44 -3.83
CA VAL A 133 -4.45 -3.55 -2.78
C VAL A 133 -3.28 -2.79 -2.17
N GLY A 134 -3.44 -1.48 -2.00
CA GLY A 134 -2.42 -0.62 -1.41
C GLY A 134 -1.17 -0.50 -2.27
N ASP A 135 0.00 -0.43 -1.63
CA ASP A 135 1.26 -0.06 -2.26
C ASP A 135 2.42 -1.00 -1.87
N ILE A 136 3.53 -0.93 -2.58
CA ILE A 136 4.80 -1.56 -2.22
C ILE A 136 5.49 -0.69 -1.16
N VAL A 137 5.42 -1.13 0.10
CA VAL A 137 5.98 -0.40 1.26
C VAL A 137 7.45 -0.75 1.52
N SER A 138 7.96 -1.84 0.93
CA SER A 138 9.37 -2.23 1.00
C SER A 138 9.83 -2.80 -0.34
N PHE A 139 11.03 -2.39 -0.78
CA PHE A 139 11.71 -2.88 -1.97
C PHE A 139 13.19 -3.05 -1.66
N ARG A 140 13.72 -4.24 -1.95
CA ARG A 140 15.14 -4.56 -1.83
C ARG A 140 15.61 -5.26 -3.09
N ALA A 141 16.70 -4.77 -3.69
CA ALA A 141 17.34 -5.40 -4.83
C ALA A 141 18.77 -5.82 -4.51
N GLU A 142 19.18 -6.95 -5.06
CA GLU A 142 20.53 -7.49 -4.98
C GLU A 142 20.98 -7.89 -6.39
N LEU A 143 22.09 -7.30 -6.85
CA LEU A 143 22.75 -7.65 -8.10
C LEU A 143 23.90 -8.60 -7.78
N ASP A 144 23.78 -9.85 -8.25
CA ASP A 144 24.74 -10.93 -8.01
C ASP A 144 25.08 -11.10 -6.52
N GLY A 145 24.04 -11.06 -5.68
CA GLY A 145 24.13 -11.21 -4.23
C GLY A 145 24.57 -9.95 -3.47
N LYS A 146 24.86 -8.83 -4.17
CA LYS A 146 25.24 -7.57 -3.54
C LYS A 146 24.10 -6.57 -3.58
N TRP A 147 23.82 -5.91 -2.46
CA TRP A 147 22.75 -4.92 -2.39
C TRP A 147 22.91 -3.80 -3.43
N LEU A 148 21.82 -3.48 -4.11
CA LEU A 148 21.74 -2.47 -5.14
C LEU A 148 20.66 -1.44 -4.82
N ARG A 149 21.02 -0.15 -4.93
CA ARG A 149 20.12 0.95 -4.61
C ARG A 149 19.28 1.32 -5.82
N PHE A 150 17.97 1.19 -5.71
CA PHE A 150 17.02 1.73 -6.66
C PHE A 150 16.42 3.04 -6.12
N THR A 151 16.06 3.94 -7.02
CA THR A 151 15.24 5.12 -6.76
C THR A 151 13.80 4.82 -7.14
N ARG A 152 12.84 5.19 -6.30
CA ARG A 152 11.42 5.02 -6.58
C ARG A 152 10.82 6.30 -7.15
N VAL A 153 10.13 6.21 -8.29
CA VAL A 153 9.35 7.28 -8.91
C VAL A 153 7.94 6.75 -9.16
N LYS A 154 6.98 7.15 -8.33
CA LYS A 154 5.63 6.55 -8.31
C LYS A 154 5.73 5.02 -8.16
N ASN A 155 5.31 4.27 -9.17
CA ASN A 155 5.35 2.81 -9.17
C ASN A 155 6.62 2.24 -9.81
N ASP A 156 7.49 3.08 -10.39
CA ASP A 156 8.72 2.62 -11.02
C ASP A 156 9.89 2.62 -10.03
N PHE A 157 10.62 1.50 -9.99
CA PHE A 157 11.92 1.39 -9.35
C PHE A 157 12.99 1.46 -10.43
N ILE A 158 13.89 2.44 -10.31
CA ILE A 158 14.89 2.77 -11.32
C ILE A 158 16.29 2.65 -10.72
N TYR A 159 17.16 1.88 -11.38
CA TYR A 159 18.59 1.84 -11.09
C TYR A 159 19.36 2.38 -12.28
N VAL A 160 20.01 3.52 -12.11
CA VAL A 160 20.93 4.07 -13.11
C VAL A 160 22.26 3.32 -12.99
N PHE A 161 22.78 2.83 -14.10
CA PHE A 161 24.01 2.03 -14.07
C PHE A 161 25.19 2.83 -13.51
N ASP A 162 25.86 2.25 -12.51
CA ASP A 162 27.07 2.78 -11.88
C ASP A 162 28.21 1.74 -11.95
N GLU A 163 29.30 1.96 -11.21
CA GLU A 163 30.47 1.07 -11.15
C GLU A 163 30.16 -0.37 -10.69
N LYS A 164 29.02 -0.61 -10.05
CA LYS A 164 28.57 -1.94 -9.63
C LYS A 164 28.03 -2.77 -10.78
N CYS A 165 27.72 -2.15 -11.91
CA CYS A 165 27.23 -2.82 -13.13
C CYS A 165 27.78 -2.13 -14.39
N PRO A 166 29.10 -2.23 -14.65
CA PRO A 166 29.73 -1.60 -15.80
C PRO A 166 29.31 -2.26 -17.12
N LYS A 167 29.40 -1.51 -18.22
CA LYS A 167 29.19 -2.01 -19.59
C LYS A 167 30.12 -3.19 -19.88
N GLY A 168 29.60 -4.25 -20.51
CA GLY A 168 30.36 -5.44 -20.86
C GLY A 168 30.60 -6.40 -19.68
N SER A 169 29.90 -6.23 -18.56
CA SER A 169 30.02 -7.13 -17.40
C SER A 169 29.32 -8.48 -17.59
N GLY A 170 28.74 -8.72 -18.78
CA GLY A 170 28.18 -10.01 -19.17
C GLY A 170 26.83 -10.28 -18.53
N LEU A 171 26.50 -11.56 -18.33
CA LEU A 171 25.25 -11.98 -17.71
C LEU A 171 25.23 -11.63 -16.22
N ARG A 172 24.18 -10.92 -15.80
CA ARG A 172 23.95 -10.47 -14.42
C ARG A 172 22.62 -11.01 -13.91
N THR A 173 22.54 -11.28 -12.61
CA THR A 173 21.33 -11.73 -11.93
C THR A 173 20.87 -10.68 -10.92
N LEU A 174 19.65 -10.18 -11.09
CA LEU A 174 19.00 -9.24 -10.19
C LEU A 174 17.90 -9.97 -9.38
N LYS A 175 18.11 -10.11 -8.08
CA LYS A 175 17.11 -10.61 -7.14
C LYS A 175 16.40 -9.43 -6.49
N VAL A 176 15.08 -9.43 -6.50
CA VAL A 176 14.23 -8.36 -5.96
C VAL A 176 13.26 -8.97 -4.95
N MET A 177 13.20 -8.37 -3.77
CA MET A 177 12.22 -8.69 -2.73
C MET A 177 11.33 -7.48 -2.49
N THR A 178 10.02 -7.66 -2.56
CA THR A 178 9.01 -6.61 -2.35
C THR A 178 8.02 -7.00 -1.28
N THR A 179 7.56 -6.03 -0.50
CA THR A 179 6.50 -6.21 0.51
C THR A 179 5.40 -5.18 0.31
N ASN A 180 4.13 -5.62 0.31
CA ASN A 180 2.98 -4.73 0.16
C ASN A 180 2.45 -4.20 1.50
N THR A 181 1.49 -3.27 1.48
CA THR A 181 0.87 -2.68 2.68
C THR A 181 0.31 -3.73 3.65
N ALA A 182 -0.21 -4.85 3.16
CA ALA A 182 -0.74 -5.92 3.99
C ALA A 182 0.36 -6.75 4.69
N GLY A 183 1.62 -6.62 4.26
CA GLY A 183 2.76 -7.39 4.76
C GLY A 183 3.07 -8.64 3.93
N ASN A 184 2.44 -8.83 2.77
CA ASN A 184 2.75 -9.92 1.86
C ASN A 184 4.08 -9.65 1.15
N THR A 185 4.96 -10.64 1.14
CA THR A 185 6.31 -10.51 0.55
C THR A 185 6.47 -11.43 -0.64
N ASN A 186 7.05 -10.92 -1.73
CA ASN A 186 7.39 -11.68 -2.92
C ASN A 186 8.88 -11.54 -3.23
N THR A 187 9.47 -12.58 -3.82
CA THR A 187 10.85 -12.55 -4.32
C THR A 187 10.85 -12.96 -5.79
N GLN A 188 11.38 -12.08 -6.64
CA GLN A 188 11.51 -12.30 -8.08
C GLN A 188 12.98 -12.21 -8.49
N THR A 189 13.38 -13.02 -9.46
CA THR A 189 14.73 -13.01 -10.02
C THR A 189 14.64 -12.71 -11.50
N PHE A 190 15.49 -11.80 -11.96
CA PHE A 190 15.62 -11.39 -13.35
C PHE A 190 17.07 -11.53 -13.79
N THR A 191 17.28 -11.84 -15.06
CA THR A 191 18.60 -11.88 -15.68
C THR A 191 18.68 -10.89 -16.83
N PHE A 192 19.86 -10.34 -17.06
CA PHE A 192 20.14 -9.47 -18.19
C PHE A 192 21.63 -9.49 -18.53
N GLN A 193 21.99 -9.16 -19.76
CA GLN A 193 23.37 -8.92 -20.16
C GLN A 193 23.67 -7.42 -20.17
N ARG A 194 24.86 -7.04 -19.70
CA ARG A 194 25.31 -5.64 -19.62
C ARG A 194 26.51 -5.34 -20.49
#